data_AF-A0A2C6XX48-F1
#
_entry.id   AF-A0A2C6XX48-F1
#
_cell.length_a   1.000
_cell.length_b   1.000
_cell.length_c   1.000
_cell.angle_alpha   90.00
_cell.angle_beta   90.00
_cell.angle_gamma   90.00
#
_symmetry.space_group_name_H-M   'P 1'
#
loop_
_entity.id
_entity.type
_entity.pdbx_description
1 polymer ?
#
loop_
_entity_poly.entity_id
_entity_poly.type
_entity_poly.pdbx_seq_one_letter_code
_entity_poly.pdbx_strand_id
1 'polypeptide(L)'
;MDARHEVLGWTSTAEAIEVHWEGKDFKFVPDFIVHEETRSYALTILHPLAKPDTRRKKRLAAMRAACERQGLGFVHSNRDEVTEDVALPGAKDLFYYRYWQWPDSLPFSVSTVAERHAPATLGELHRLLDGLATWHQLLSMVANGFVVADISAGLGPDTPVLAWRTKGWRT
;
A
#
# COMPACT_ATOMS: atom_id res chain seq x y z
N MET A 1 2.10 -0.57 -1.19
CA MET A 1 0.66 -0.88 -1.28
C MET A 1 -0.18 0.23 -0.70
N ASP A 2 -0.05 0.58 0.59
CA ASP A 2 -0.84 1.67 1.22
C ASP A 2 -0.73 3.04 0.53
N ALA A 3 0.41 3.29 -0.11
CA ALA A 3 0.69 4.52 -0.84
C ALA A 3 0.07 4.61 -2.25
N ARG A 4 -0.51 3.51 -2.76
CA ARG A 4 -1.04 3.44 -4.13
C ARG A 4 -2.54 3.72 -4.11
N HIS A 5 -2.97 4.73 -4.85
CA HIS A 5 -4.37 5.18 -4.86
C HIS A 5 -5.33 4.16 -5.46
N GLU A 6 -4.84 3.35 -6.40
CA GLU A 6 -5.59 2.27 -7.03
C GLU A 6 -5.85 1.09 -6.09
N VAL A 7 -5.12 0.99 -4.96
CA VAL A 7 -5.26 -0.10 -3.99
C VAL A 7 -6.31 0.26 -2.95
N LEU A 8 -7.46 -0.43 -3.02
CA LEU A 8 -8.56 -0.29 -2.05
C LEU A 8 -8.25 -1.01 -0.73
N GLY A 9 -7.50 -2.11 -0.79
CA GLY A 9 -7.09 -2.87 0.38
C GLY A 9 -6.13 -4.00 0.04
N TRP A 10 -5.47 -4.55 1.06
CA TRP A 10 -4.58 -5.69 0.90
C TRP A 10 -4.47 -6.48 2.21
N THR A 11 -4.05 -7.74 2.11
CA THR A 11 -3.73 -8.59 3.26
C THR A 11 -2.44 -9.37 3.03
N SER A 12 -1.63 -9.55 4.08
CA SER A 12 -0.45 -10.43 4.08
C SER A 12 -0.73 -11.82 4.66
N THR A 13 -1.96 -12.07 5.13
CA THR A 13 -2.39 -13.37 5.67
C THR A 13 -3.21 -14.11 4.61
N ALA A 14 -2.57 -14.45 3.49
CA ALA A 14 -3.24 -15.13 2.38
C ALA A 14 -3.42 -16.63 2.67
N GLU A 15 -4.54 -17.19 2.22
CA GLU A 15 -4.72 -18.64 2.22
C GLU A 15 -3.83 -19.32 1.18
N ALA A 16 -3.50 -20.59 1.44
CA ALA A 16 -2.70 -21.38 0.50
C ALA A 16 -3.52 -21.75 -0.74
N ILE A 17 -2.95 -21.49 -1.92
CA ILE A 17 -3.46 -21.87 -3.23
C ILE A 17 -2.82 -23.19 -3.65
N GLU A 18 -3.63 -24.17 -4.02
CA GLU A 18 -3.13 -25.46 -4.53
C GLU A 18 -2.66 -25.33 -5.98
N VAL A 19 -1.42 -25.75 -6.24
CA VAL A 19 -0.79 -25.69 -7.56
C VAL A 19 -0.40 -27.09 -7.99
N HIS A 20 -0.98 -27.53 -9.12
CA HIS A 20 -0.58 -28.75 -9.81
C HIS A 20 0.49 -28.43 -10.86
N TRP A 21 1.69 -28.99 -10.72
CA TRP A 21 2.81 -28.78 -11.63
C TRP A 21 3.70 -30.01 -11.75
N GLU A 22 3.96 -30.47 -12.97
CA GLU A 22 4.81 -31.64 -13.26
C GLU A 22 4.38 -32.90 -12.48
N GLY A 23 3.07 -33.14 -12.38
CA GLY A 23 2.52 -34.30 -11.67
C GLY A 23 2.65 -34.24 -10.15
N LYS A 24 3.01 -33.07 -9.60
CA LYS A 24 3.11 -32.82 -8.16
C LYS A 24 2.20 -31.68 -7.74
N ASP A 25 1.56 -31.86 -6.61
CA ASP A 25 0.81 -30.81 -5.95
C ASP A 25 1.68 -30.13 -4.91
N PHE A 26 1.64 -28.80 -4.88
CA PHE A 26 2.24 -28.02 -3.81
C PHE A 26 1.35 -26.85 -3.41
N LYS A 27 1.51 -26.40 -2.17
CA LYS A 27 0.82 -25.24 -1.63
C LYS A 27 1.64 -23.99 -1.89
N PHE A 28 1.02 -23.02 -2.56
CA PHE A 28 1.56 -21.70 -2.80
C PHE A 28 0.87 -20.69 -1.88
N VAL A 29 1.62 -19.97 -1.07
CA VAL A 29 1.09 -18.89 -0.24
C VAL A 29 1.60 -17.57 -0.82
N PRO A 30 0.74 -16.70 -1.37
CA PRO A 30 1.12 -15.36 -1.79
C PRO A 30 1.64 -14.54 -0.60
N ASP A 31 2.55 -13.59 -0.88
CA ASP A 31 2.98 -12.65 0.17
C ASP A 31 1.86 -11.66 0.48
N PHE A 32 1.08 -11.28 -0.54
CA PHE A 32 -0.08 -10.41 -0.38
C PHE A 32 -1.23 -10.82 -1.30
N ILE A 33 -2.46 -10.60 -0.85
CA ILE A 33 -3.61 -10.42 -1.74
C ILE A 33 -3.92 -8.92 -1.77
N VAL A 34 -4.06 -8.38 -2.98
CA VAL A 34 -4.30 -6.95 -3.21
C VAL A 34 -5.63 -6.79 -3.92
N HIS A 35 -6.42 -5.82 -3.47
CA HIS A 35 -7.71 -5.47 -4.03
C HIS A 35 -7.63 -4.06 -4.64
N GLU A 36 -7.81 -3.99 -5.94
CA GLU A 36 -8.01 -2.76 -6.71
C GLU A 36 -9.49 -2.65 -7.10
N GLU A 37 -9.91 -1.51 -7.63
CA GLU A 37 -11.31 -1.28 -8.04
C GLU A 37 -11.82 -2.29 -9.07
N THR A 38 -10.95 -2.73 -9.98
CA THR A 38 -11.34 -3.58 -11.12
C THR A 38 -10.91 -5.03 -10.98
N ARG A 39 -10.05 -5.36 -10.00
CA ARG A 39 -9.49 -6.71 -9.86
C ARG A 39 -8.93 -6.97 -8.47
N SER A 40 -8.82 -8.25 -8.14
CA SER A 40 -8.02 -8.73 -7.01
C SER A 40 -6.90 -9.62 -7.53
N TYR A 41 -5.72 -9.56 -6.92
CA TYR A 41 -4.58 -10.37 -7.34
C TYR A 41 -3.70 -10.83 -6.17
N ALA A 42 -3.10 -11.99 -6.35
CA ALA A 42 -2.00 -12.48 -5.54
C ALA A 42 -0.69 -11.81 -5.98
N LEU A 43 0.02 -11.22 -5.04
CA LEU A 43 1.37 -10.69 -5.22
C LEU A 43 2.38 -11.58 -4.49
N THR A 44 3.46 -11.93 -5.17
CA THR A 44 4.64 -12.57 -4.56
C THR A 44 5.91 -11.78 -4.83
N ILE A 45 6.67 -11.52 -3.79
CA ILE A 45 7.99 -10.92 -3.86
C ILE A 45 9.01 -12.03 -4.09
N LEU A 46 9.60 -12.04 -5.27
CA LEU A 46 10.67 -12.95 -5.61
C LEU A 46 11.96 -12.51 -4.91
N HIS A 47 12.40 -13.29 -3.92
CA HIS A 47 13.72 -13.09 -3.33
C HIS A 47 14.82 -13.13 -4.39
N PRO A 48 15.87 -12.29 -4.23
CA PRO A 48 16.94 -12.13 -5.21
C PRO A 48 17.74 -13.42 -5.32
N LEU A 49 17.45 -14.17 -6.36
CA LEU A 49 18.30 -15.20 -6.92
C LEU A 49 18.20 -15.06 -8.43
N ALA A 50 19.31 -15.30 -9.11
CA ALA A 50 19.57 -15.17 -10.55
C ALA A 50 18.34 -15.23 -11.48
N LYS A 51 18.42 -14.51 -12.62
CA LYS A 51 17.41 -14.45 -13.69
C LYS A 51 16.61 -15.76 -13.79
N PRO A 52 15.26 -15.72 -13.80
CA PRO A 52 14.44 -16.91 -13.76
C PRO A 52 14.86 -17.89 -14.87
N ASP A 53 15.33 -19.07 -14.48
CA ASP A 53 15.58 -20.15 -15.41
C ASP A 53 14.25 -20.64 -16.03
N THR A 54 14.33 -21.44 -17.09
CA THR A 54 13.17 -21.96 -17.80
C THR A 54 12.21 -22.70 -16.87
N ARG A 55 12.73 -23.38 -15.85
CA ARG A 55 11.94 -24.14 -14.88
C ARG A 55 11.14 -23.21 -13.97
N ARG A 56 11.75 -22.15 -13.44
CA ARG A 56 11.09 -21.14 -12.61
C ARG A 56 10.02 -20.39 -13.38
N LYS A 57 10.26 -20.06 -14.65
CA LYS A 57 9.23 -19.45 -15.53
C LYS A 57 8.00 -20.34 -15.67
N LYS A 58 8.20 -21.65 -15.90
CA LYS A 58 7.10 -22.62 -15.96
C LYS A 58 6.36 -22.74 -14.62
N ARG A 59 7.09 -22.72 -13.50
CA ARG A 59 6.49 -22.75 -12.16
C ARG A 59 5.64 -21.50 -11.87
N LEU A 60 6.12 -20.31 -12.23
CA LEU A 60 5.34 -19.06 -12.11
C LEU A 60 4.09 -19.07 -13.00
N ALA A 61 4.17 -19.66 -14.20
CA ALA A 61 3.00 -19.85 -15.05
C ALA A 61 1.96 -20.80 -14.43
N ALA A 62 2.41 -21.88 -13.78
CA ALA A 62 1.52 -22.79 -13.05
C ALA A 62 0.85 -22.11 -11.84
N MET A 63 1.60 -21.28 -11.09
CA MET A 63 1.04 -20.46 -10.00
C MET A 63 0.00 -19.46 -10.52
N ARG A 64 0.29 -18.79 -11.64
CA ARG A 64 -0.66 -17.89 -12.31
C ARG A 64 -1.97 -18.59 -12.64
N ALA A 65 -1.88 -19.73 -13.32
CA ALA A 65 -3.06 -20.50 -13.70
C ALA A 65 -3.86 -20.97 -12.48
N ALA A 66 -3.19 -21.30 -11.37
CA ALA A 66 -3.88 -21.64 -10.12
C ALA A 66 -4.61 -20.46 -9.49
N CYS A 67 -4.01 -19.26 -9.49
CA CYS A 67 -4.65 -18.04 -9.02
C CYS A 67 -5.87 -17.66 -9.88
N GLU A 68 -5.73 -17.74 -11.21
CA GLU A 68 -6.80 -17.42 -12.16
C GLU A 68 -8.02 -18.34 -11.98
N ARG A 69 -7.81 -19.62 -11.65
CA ARG A 69 -8.89 -20.55 -11.29
C ARG A 69 -9.65 -20.14 -10.02
N GLN A 70 -9.02 -19.39 -9.12
CA GLN A 70 -9.66 -18.82 -7.92
C GLN A 70 -10.20 -17.40 -8.17
N GLY A 71 -10.20 -16.92 -9.42
CA GLY A 71 -10.66 -15.56 -9.75
C GLY A 71 -9.66 -14.46 -9.38
N LEU A 72 -8.40 -14.81 -9.09
CA LEU A 72 -7.34 -13.87 -8.74
C LEU A 72 -6.37 -13.68 -9.91
N GLY A 73 -5.96 -12.43 -10.15
CA GLY A 73 -4.76 -12.16 -10.93
C GLY A 73 -3.50 -12.69 -10.21
N PHE A 74 -2.39 -12.81 -10.94
CA PHE A 74 -1.09 -13.16 -10.37
C PHE A 74 0.00 -12.19 -10.83
N VAL A 75 0.56 -11.48 -9.86
CA VAL A 75 1.65 -10.54 -10.03
C VAL A 75 2.84 -11.05 -9.23
N HIS A 76 4.03 -10.89 -9.77
CA HIS A 76 5.25 -11.07 -9.01
C HIS A 76 6.11 -9.83 -9.17
N SER A 77 6.82 -9.47 -8.10
CA SER A 77 7.80 -8.39 -8.13
C SER A 77 9.13 -8.91 -7.63
N ASN A 78 10.23 -8.50 -8.26
CA ASN A 78 11.57 -8.79 -7.78
C ASN A 78 12.08 -7.65 -6.89
N ARG A 79 13.24 -7.87 -6.24
CA ARG A 79 13.84 -6.87 -5.36
C ARG A 79 14.13 -5.55 -6.08
N ASP A 80 14.65 -5.62 -7.30
CA ASP A 80 15.05 -4.44 -8.07
C ASP A 80 13.83 -3.57 -8.38
N GLU A 81 12.73 -4.18 -8.83
CA GLU A 81 11.42 -3.54 -9.07
C GLU A 81 10.86 -2.88 -7.81
N VAL A 82 11.02 -3.50 -6.64
CA VAL A 82 10.62 -2.88 -5.36
C VAL A 82 11.54 -1.71 -5.00
N THR A 83 12.85 -1.83 -5.25
CA THR A 83 13.82 -0.79 -4.91
C THR A 83 13.80 0.42 -5.84
N GLU A 84 13.33 0.24 -7.07
CA GLU A 84 13.19 1.26 -8.10
C GLU A 84 11.80 1.93 -8.08
N ASP A 85 10.89 1.48 -7.21
CA ASP A 85 9.56 2.09 -7.05
C ASP A 85 9.68 3.56 -6.63
N VAL A 86 9.06 4.45 -7.40
CA VAL A 86 9.12 5.91 -7.22
C VAL A 86 8.56 6.35 -5.86
N ALA A 87 7.63 5.60 -5.29
CA ALA A 87 7.05 5.88 -3.97
C ALA A 87 7.94 5.40 -2.82
N LEU A 88 8.99 4.60 -3.08
CA LEU A 88 9.81 3.99 -2.03
C LEU A 88 10.50 5.01 -1.12
N PRO A 89 11.10 6.11 -1.60
CA PRO A 89 11.70 7.11 -0.72
C PRO A 89 10.69 7.68 0.27
N GLY A 90 9.53 8.15 -0.22
CA GLY A 90 8.46 8.65 0.65
C GLY A 90 7.93 7.59 1.62
N ALA A 91 7.81 6.33 1.17
CA ALA A 91 7.37 5.23 2.04
C ALA A 91 8.39 4.92 3.16
N LYS A 92 9.69 5.01 2.88
CA LYS A 92 10.75 4.87 3.89
C LYS A 92 10.65 5.98 4.93
N ASP A 93 10.44 7.22 4.49
CA ASP A 93 10.31 8.37 5.40
C ASP A 93 9.06 8.21 6.29
N LEU A 94 7.93 7.79 5.73
CA LEU A 94 6.72 7.52 6.51
C LEU A 94 6.88 6.40 7.55
N PHE A 95 7.74 5.41 7.29
CA PHE A 95 8.02 4.35 8.27
C PHE A 95 8.58 4.90 9.59
N TYR A 96 9.39 5.96 9.52
CA TYR A 96 9.91 6.65 10.69
C TYR A 96 8.79 7.30 11.52
N TYR A 97 7.80 7.90 10.86
CA TYR A 97 6.71 8.63 11.51
C TYR A 97 5.58 7.74 12.03
N ARG A 98 5.54 6.45 11.69
CA ARG A 98 4.43 5.54 12.04
C ARG A 98 4.14 5.45 13.54
N TYR A 99 5.15 5.65 14.38
CA TYR A 99 5.06 5.54 15.84
C TYR A 99 4.78 6.88 16.55
N TRP A 100 4.66 7.97 15.79
CA TRP A 100 4.36 9.26 16.38
C TRP A 100 2.93 9.31 16.93
N GLN A 101 2.77 9.88 18.12
CA GLN A 101 1.45 10.02 18.72
C GLN A 101 0.78 11.33 18.27
N TRP A 102 -0.53 11.27 18.11
CA TRP A 102 -1.37 12.43 17.86
C TRP A 102 -2.52 12.47 18.88
N PRO A 103 -3.11 13.65 19.16
CA PRO A 103 -4.29 13.75 19.99
C PRO A 103 -5.46 13.00 19.37
N ASP A 104 -6.27 12.36 20.20
CA ASP A 104 -7.45 11.63 19.76
C ASP A 104 -8.32 12.47 18.83
N SER A 105 -8.59 13.75 19.13
CA SER A 105 -9.42 14.62 18.28
C SER A 105 -8.86 14.94 16.88
N LEU A 106 -7.60 14.59 16.60
CA LEU A 106 -6.92 15.03 15.38
C LEU A 106 -7.53 14.43 14.09
N PRO A 107 -7.85 13.13 13.98
CA PRO A 107 -8.50 12.57 12.79
C PRO A 107 -9.81 13.26 12.42
N PHE A 108 -10.60 13.68 13.42
CA PHE A 108 -11.83 14.46 13.19
C PHE A 108 -11.52 15.86 12.64
N SER A 109 -10.53 16.54 13.22
CA SER A 109 -10.11 17.87 12.79
C SER A 109 -9.56 17.84 11.36
N VAL A 110 -8.70 16.86 11.05
CA VAL A 110 -8.16 16.65 9.70
C VAL A 110 -9.28 16.37 8.70
N SER A 111 -10.21 15.48 9.02
CA SER A 111 -11.32 15.14 8.12
C SER A 111 -12.21 16.35 7.85
N THR A 112 -12.53 17.14 8.88
CA THR A 112 -13.35 18.35 8.74
C THR A 112 -12.66 19.41 7.88
N VAL A 113 -11.36 19.63 8.08
CA VAL A 113 -10.58 20.58 7.29
C VAL A 113 -10.44 20.11 5.85
N ALA A 114 -10.06 18.84 5.64
CA ALA A 114 -9.86 18.30 4.31
C ALA A 114 -11.16 18.30 3.48
N GLU A 115 -12.31 17.99 4.09
CA GLU A 115 -13.61 18.02 3.40
C GLU A 115 -14.00 19.43 2.93
N ARG A 116 -13.68 20.47 3.70
CA ARG A 116 -13.99 21.87 3.35
C ARG A 116 -13.06 22.47 2.30
N HIS A 117 -11.85 21.93 2.19
CA HIS A 117 -10.77 22.55 1.44
C HIS A 117 -10.19 21.65 0.34
N ALA A 118 -10.81 20.52 0.04
CA ALA A 118 -10.38 19.66 -1.06
C ALA A 118 -10.61 20.32 -2.43
N PRO A 119 -9.69 20.14 -3.39
CA PRO A 119 -8.38 19.45 -3.26
C PRO A 119 -7.35 20.30 -2.51
N ALA A 120 -6.48 19.65 -1.72
CA ALA A 120 -5.43 20.31 -0.93
C ALA A 120 -4.10 19.53 -0.94
N THR A 121 -3.00 20.22 -0.63
CA THR A 121 -1.70 19.59 -0.34
C THR A 121 -1.50 19.34 1.16
N LEU A 122 -0.50 18.53 1.53
CA LEU A 122 -0.13 18.34 2.94
C LEU A 122 0.25 19.66 3.63
N GLY A 123 0.95 20.56 2.93
CA GLY A 123 1.33 21.87 3.45
C GLY A 123 0.14 22.78 3.70
N GLU A 124 -0.84 22.78 2.79
CA GLU A 124 -2.09 23.52 2.97
C GLU A 124 -2.90 22.96 4.14
N LEU A 125 -3.03 21.64 4.22
CA LEU A 125 -3.71 20.97 5.31
C LEU A 125 -3.04 21.27 6.66
N HIS A 126 -1.71 21.22 6.74
CA HIS A 126 -0.97 21.58 7.95
C HIS A 126 -1.20 23.05 8.36
N ARG A 127 -1.18 23.98 7.41
CA ARG A 127 -1.46 25.41 7.65
C ARG A 127 -2.90 25.64 8.13
N LEU A 128 -3.88 24.90 7.60
CA LEU A 128 -5.28 25.01 8.01
C LEU A 128 -5.54 24.36 9.38
N LEU A 129 -4.68 23.44 9.81
CA LEU A 129 -4.68 22.82 11.13
C LEU A 129 -3.80 23.56 12.14
N ASP A 130 -3.48 24.84 11.90
CA ASP A 130 -2.58 25.62 12.75
C ASP A 130 -2.98 25.51 14.24
N GLY A 131 -2.00 25.18 15.09
CA GLY A 131 -2.19 24.90 16.51
C GLY A 131 -2.88 23.57 16.87
N LEU A 132 -3.44 22.82 15.92
CA LEU A 132 -4.11 21.53 16.13
C LEU A 132 -3.23 20.32 15.80
N ALA A 133 -2.30 20.47 14.84
CA ALA A 133 -1.42 19.40 14.40
C ALA A 133 -0.01 19.92 14.13
N THR A 134 1.01 19.19 14.60
CA THR A 134 2.36 19.38 14.11
C THR A 134 2.55 18.69 12.76
N TRP A 135 3.54 19.14 11.98
CA TRP A 135 3.93 18.48 10.73
C TRP A 135 4.17 16.98 10.90
N HIS A 136 4.89 16.57 11.96
CA HIS A 136 5.16 15.17 12.26
C HIS A 136 3.90 14.36 12.57
N GLN A 137 2.91 14.95 13.24
CA GLN A 137 1.62 14.30 13.49
C GLN A 137 0.84 14.11 12.20
N LEU A 138 0.85 15.10 11.30
CA LEU A 138 0.24 14.96 9.98
C LEU A 138 0.91 13.85 9.17
N LEU A 139 2.25 13.80 9.13
CA LEU A 139 2.99 12.71 8.48
C LEU A 139 2.72 11.35 9.13
N SER A 140 2.54 11.31 10.44
CA SER A 140 2.17 10.09 11.16
C SER A 140 0.78 9.59 10.80
N MET A 141 -0.18 10.52 10.59
CA MET A 141 -1.50 10.18 10.06
C MET A 141 -1.44 9.66 8.61
N VAL A 142 -0.52 10.20 7.79
CA VAL A 142 -0.24 9.65 6.46
C VAL A 142 0.34 8.23 6.58
N ALA A 143 1.32 8.03 7.46
CA ALA A 143 1.97 6.75 7.68
C ALA A 143 1.01 5.65 8.19
N ASN A 144 -0.06 6.04 8.86
CA ASN A 144 -1.10 5.14 9.37
C ASN A 144 -2.35 5.09 8.47
N GLY A 145 -2.33 5.73 7.31
CA GLY A 145 -3.40 5.64 6.30
C GLY A 145 -4.68 6.43 6.64
N PHE A 146 -4.64 7.33 7.63
CA PHE A 146 -5.74 8.27 7.88
C PHE A 146 -5.78 9.38 6.84
N VAL A 147 -4.62 9.81 6.34
CA VAL A 147 -4.48 10.72 5.21
C VAL A 147 -3.80 9.96 4.08
N VAL A 148 -4.44 9.87 2.93
CA VAL A 148 -3.87 9.23 1.73
C VAL A 148 -3.25 10.34 0.88
N ALA A 149 -1.93 10.30 0.70
CA ALA A 149 -1.17 11.31 -0.04
C ALA A 149 -0.41 10.68 -1.21
N ASP A 150 -0.23 11.42 -2.30
CA ASP A 150 0.53 10.96 -3.46
C ASP A 150 2.04 11.09 -3.23
N ILE A 151 2.63 10.09 -2.59
CA ILE A 151 4.06 10.10 -2.25
C ILE A 151 4.96 9.71 -3.43
N SER A 152 4.42 9.49 -4.63
CA SER A 152 5.19 9.05 -5.81
C SER A 152 6.21 10.10 -6.28
N ALA A 153 5.91 11.38 -6.05
CA ALA A 153 6.79 12.52 -6.37
C ALA A 153 7.67 12.96 -5.18
N GLY A 154 7.57 12.28 -4.04
CA GLY A 154 8.21 12.67 -2.78
C GLY A 154 7.22 13.13 -1.71
N LEU A 155 7.71 13.16 -0.47
CA LEU A 155 6.94 13.54 0.72
C LEU A 155 7.33 14.96 1.16
N GLY A 156 6.40 15.91 1.09
CA GLY A 156 6.66 17.30 1.42
C GLY A 156 5.39 18.17 1.44
N PRO A 157 5.55 19.50 1.61
CA PRO A 157 4.42 20.43 1.66
C PRO A 157 3.54 20.43 0.40
N ASP A 158 4.12 20.17 -0.77
CA ASP A 158 3.40 20.18 -2.04
C ASP A 158 2.76 18.82 -2.39
N THR A 159 2.94 17.80 -1.54
CA THR A 159 2.38 16.46 -1.77
C THR A 159 0.84 16.53 -1.79
N PRO A 160 0.19 16.12 -2.88
CA PRO A 160 -1.27 16.11 -2.98
C PRO A 160 -1.92 15.16 -1.97
N VAL A 161 -3.01 15.61 -1.33
CA VAL A 161 -3.90 14.74 -0.55
C VAL A 161 -4.96 14.17 -1.47
N LEU A 162 -4.97 12.83 -1.57
CA LEU A 162 -5.87 12.08 -2.45
C LEU A 162 -7.18 11.70 -1.74
N ALA A 163 -7.09 11.37 -0.45
CA ALA A 163 -8.25 11.00 0.36
C ALA A 163 -7.93 11.15 1.85
N TRP A 164 -8.96 11.10 2.68
CA TRP A 164 -8.85 10.97 4.13
C TRP A 164 -9.83 9.89 4.61
N ARG A 165 -9.41 9.11 5.60
CA ARG A 165 -10.17 7.97 6.12
C ARG A 165 -10.50 8.22 7.59
N THR A 166 -11.78 8.08 7.93
CA THR A 166 -12.27 8.11 9.32
C THR A 166 -12.51 6.70 9.89
N LYS A 167 -12.42 5.65 9.06
CA LYS A 167 -12.75 4.27 9.45
C LYS A 167 -11.78 3.76 10.51
N GLY A 168 -12.32 3.47 11.70
CA GLY A 168 -11.59 3.00 12.88
C GLY A 168 -11.76 3.91 14.10
N TRP A 169 -12.25 5.13 13.91
CA TRP A 169 -12.60 6.04 15.00
C TRP A 169 -13.98 5.66 15.58
N ARG A 170 -13.99 5.00 16.73
CA ARG A 170 -15.18 4.90 17.59
C ARG A 170 -15.13 6.06 18.57
N THR A 171 -16.22 6.80 18.67
CA THR A 171 -16.49 7.70 19.81
C THR A 171 -16.68 6.90 21.09
#